data_AF-E9ITP2-F1
#
_entry.id   AF-E9ITP2-F1
#
_cell.length_a   1.000
_cell.length_b   1.000
_cell.length_c   1.000
_cell.angle_alpha   90.00
_cell.angle_beta   90.00
_cell.angle_gamma   90.00
#
_symmetry.space_group_name_H-M   'P 1'
#
loop_
_entity.id
_entity.type
_entity.pdbx_description
1 polymer ?
#
loop_
_entity_poly.entity_id
_entity_poly.type
_entity_poly.pdbx_seq_one_letter_code
_entity_poly.pdbx_strand_id
1 'polypeptide(L)'
;MTDEPPRVEAYRAPKIPPFWKSEPEAWILQVEASLRVAAITVDRTKADYLLTGLDSEVIAHIADLLKADPLIDNLFNSLKERILSVYAISPESRLRTLLKGQVLGDQK
;
A
#
# COMPACT_ATOMS: atom_id res chain seq x y z
N MET A 1 -14.02 2.26 -46.10
CA MET A 1 -13.17 1.43 -45.24
C MET A 1 -12.43 2.39 -44.33
N THR A 2 -12.90 2.51 -43.08
CA THR A 2 -12.39 3.49 -42.13
C THR A 2 -11.04 3.00 -41.62
N ASP A 3 -9.97 3.68 -42.04
CA ASP A 3 -8.65 3.56 -41.44
C ASP A 3 -8.70 4.35 -40.12
N GLU A 4 -9.18 3.69 -39.06
CA GLU A 4 -9.04 4.21 -37.70
C GLU A 4 -7.60 3.88 -37.27
N PRO A 5 -6.73 4.87 -37.03
CA PRO A 5 -5.36 4.61 -36.64
C PRO A 5 -5.38 3.79 -35.34
N PRO A 6 -4.39 2.90 -35.11
CA PRO A 6 -4.33 2.14 -33.88
C PRO A 6 -4.35 3.14 -32.73
N ARG A 7 -5.40 3.09 -31.91
CA ARG A 7 -5.47 3.84 -30.66
C ARG A 7 -4.28 3.38 -29.86
N VAL A 8 -3.21 4.17 -29.87
CA VAL A 8 -2.05 3.92 -29.05
C VAL A 8 -2.53 4.15 -27.63
N GLU A 9 -3.14 3.13 -27.03
CA GLU A 9 -3.25 3.00 -25.59
C GLU A 9 -1.82 2.87 -25.11
N ALA A 10 -1.14 4.02 -25.01
CA ALA A 10 0.23 4.08 -24.57
C ALA A 10 0.28 3.28 -23.27
N TYR A 11 0.96 2.14 -23.30
CA TYR A 11 1.24 1.34 -22.13
C TYR A 11 2.08 2.21 -21.20
N ARG A 12 1.39 3.05 -20.42
CA ARG A 12 2.03 4.00 -19.51
C ARG A 12 2.34 3.19 -18.27
N ALA A 13 3.63 2.92 -18.05
CA ALA A 13 4.09 2.47 -16.76
C ALA A 13 3.50 3.40 -15.67
N PRO A 14 2.79 2.85 -14.67
CA PRO A 14 2.19 3.66 -13.62
C PRO A 14 3.31 4.42 -12.91
N LYS A 15 3.11 5.72 -12.75
CA LYS A 15 4.05 6.58 -12.03
C LYS A 15 3.63 6.58 -10.57
N ILE A 16 4.43 5.93 -9.74
CA ILE A 16 4.18 5.85 -8.30
C ILE A 16 4.95 6.99 -7.63
N PRO A 17 4.27 7.92 -6.93
CA PRO A 17 4.96 8.96 -6.17
C PRO A 17 5.64 8.36 -4.93
N PRO A 18 6.64 9.05 -4.35
CA PRO A 18 7.24 8.64 -3.07
C PRO A 18 6.16 8.62 -1.97
N PHE A 19 6.32 7.71 -1.00
CA PHE A 19 5.36 7.49 0.07
C PHE A 19 5.10 8.72 0.95
N TRP A 20 3.83 8.99 1.27
CA TRP A 20 3.43 10.10 2.15
C TRP A 20 3.10 9.60 3.55
N LYS A 21 4.07 9.66 4.46
CA LYS A 21 3.88 9.22 5.86
C LYS A 21 2.79 10.00 6.61
N SER A 22 2.55 11.26 6.24
CA SER A 22 1.52 12.11 6.86
C SER A 22 0.10 11.83 6.35
N GLU A 23 -0.04 11.35 5.11
CA GLU A 23 -1.34 11.11 4.45
C GLU A 23 -1.31 9.80 3.66
N PRO A 24 -1.13 8.65 4.34
CA PRO A 24 -0.97 7.36 3.68
C PRO A 24 -2.23 6.93 2.93
N GLU A 25 -3.42 7.30 3.40
CA GLU A 25 -4.70 7.02 2.72
C GLU A 25 -4.79 7.72 1.36
N ALA A 26 -4.45 9.01 1.31
CA ALA A 26 -4.45 9.79 0.07
C ALA A 26 -3.39 9.26 -0.92
N TRP A 27 -2.22 8.86 -0.41
CA TRP A 27 -1.18 8.26 -1.24
C TRP A 27 -1.65 6.94 -1.88
N ILE A 28 -2.25 6.04 -1.10
CA ILE A 28 -2.80 4.77 -1.62
C ILE A 28 -3.86 5.05 -2.69
N LEU A 29 -4.74 6.02 -2.47
CA LEU A 29 -5.77 6.40 -3.45
C LEU A 29 -5.15 6.84 -4.79
N GLN A 30 -4.06 7.60 -4.74
CA GLN A 30 -3.33 8.03 -5.94
C GLN A 30 -2.63 6.87 -6.65
N VAL A 31 -2.04 5.94 -5.91
CA VAL A 31 -1.44 4.72 -6.47
C VAL A 31 -2.49 3.89 -7.19
N GLU A 32 -3.64 3.65 -6.56
CA GLU A 32 -4.74 2.90 -7.17
C GLU A 32 -5.27 3.58 -8.43
N ALA A 33 -5.40 4.92 -8.43
CA ALA A 33 -5.77 5.66 -9.63
C ALA A 33 -4.76 5.46 -10.77
N SER A 34 -3.46 5.51 -10.46
CA SER A 34 -2.38 5.31 -11.44
C SER A 34 -2.38 3.90 -12.02
N LEU A 35 -2.60 2.88 -11.18
CA LEU A 35 -2.71 1.48 -11.60
C LEU A 35 -3.94 1.25 -12.49
N ARG A 36 -5.09 1.88 -12.17
CA ARG A 36 -6.30 1.81 -13.01
C ARG A 36 -6.08 2.44 -14.38
N VAL A 37 -5.44 3.60 -14.43
CA VAL A 37 -5.12 4.27 -15.71
C VAL A 37 -4.17 3.42 -16.56
N ALA A 38 -3.28 2.66 -15.93
CA ALA A 38 -2.38 1.72 -16.61
C ALA A 38 -3.02 0.34 -16.91
N ALA A 39 -4.32 0.17 -16.63
CA ALA A 39 -5.06 -1.09 -16.80
C ALA A 39 -4.41 -2.31 -16.11
N ILE A 40 -3.74 -2.10 -14.98
CA ILE A 40 -3.08 -3.19 -14.24
C ILE A 40 -4.11 -3.92 -13.39
N THR A 41 -4.35 -5.19 -13.73
CA THR A 41 -5.36 -6.04 -13.08
C THR A 41 -4.73 -7.11 -12.18
N VAL A 42 -3.55 -7.61 -12.55
CA VAL A 42 -2.82 -8.66 -11.81
C VAL A 42 -2.40 -8.15 -10.43
N ASP A 43 -2.88 -8.81 -9.37
CA ASP A 43 -2.64 -8.44 -7.97
C ASP A 43 -1.16 -8.29 -7.64
N ARG A 44 -0.36 -9.30 -8.02
CA ARG A 44 1.09 -9.28 -7.77
C ARG A 44 1.78 -8.10 -8.45
N THR A 45 1.39 -7.78 -9.68
CA THR A 45 1.92 -6.61 -10.39
C THR A 45 1.53 -5.30 -9.69
N LYS A 46 0.32 -5.20 -9.14
CA LYS A 46 -0.08 -4.03 -8.32
C LYS A 46 0.79 -3.92 -7.07
N ALA A 47 1.05 -5.04 -6.38
CA ALA A 47 1.94 -5.09 -5.24
C ALA A 47 3.37 -4.64 -5.62
N ASP A 48 3.94 -5.18 -6.71
CA ASP A 48 5.27 -4.80 -7.19
C ASP A 48 5.37 -3.29 -7.44
N TYR A 49 4.38 -2.68 -8.12
CA TYR A 49 4.37 -1.24 -8.32
C TYR A 49 4.22 -0.45 -7.01
N LEU A 50 3.36 -0.90 -6.10
CA LEU A 50 3.21 -0.27 -4.79
C LEU A 50 4.55 -0.22 -4.05
N LEU A 51 5.35 -1.30 -4.09
CA LEU A 51 6.68 -1.35 -3.46
C LEU A 51 7.65 -0.31 -4.04
N THR A 52 7.54 0.06 -5.32
CA THR A 52 8.45 1.04 -5.95
C THR A 52 8.33 2.44 -5.36
N GLY A 53 7.20 2.76 -4.71
CA GLY A 53 6.99 4.05 -4.06
C GLY A 53 7.32 4.06 -2.56
N LEU A 54 7.69 2.92 -1.98
CA LEU A 54 7.93 2.79 -0.55
C LEU A 54 9.41 2.90 -0.19
N ASP A 55 9.70 3.55 0.93
CA ASP A 55 11.03 3.55 1.51
C ASP A 55 11.35 2.23 2.22
N SER A 56 12.64 1.95 2.43
CA SER A 56 13.13 0.74 3.08
C SER A 56 12.53 0.50 4.47
N GLU A 57 12.26 1.57 5.22
CA GLU A 57 11.59 1.50 6.53
C GLU A 57 10.19 0.90 6.41
N VAL A 58 9.39 1.38 5.44
CA VAL A 58 8.03 0.89 5.21
C VAL A 58 8.07 -0.56 4.72
N ILE A 59 8.99 -0.88 3.81
CA ILE A 59 9.18 -2.24 3.29
C ILE A 59 9.48 -3.22 4.42
N ALA A 60 10.30 -2.83 5.41
CA ALA A 60 10.60 -3.68 6.55
C ALA A 60 9.35 -4.07 7.37
N HIS A 61 8.33 -3.20 7.42
CA HIS A 61 7.08 -3.45 8.15
C HIS A 61 6.09 -4.39 7.44
N ILE A 62 6.29 -4.62 6.14
CA ILE A 62 5.46 -5.48 5.28
C ILE A 62 6.23 -6.69 4.72
N ALA A 63 7.52 -6.81 5.03
CA ALA A 63 8.39 -7.83 4.46
C ALA A 63 7.97 -9.26 4.84
N ASP A 64 7.29 -9.44 5.97
CA ASP A 64 6.71 -10.72 6.38
C ASP A 64 5.63 -11.18 5.39
N LEU A 65 4.77 -10.27 4.93
CA LEU A 65 3.72 -10.56 3.94
C LEU A 65 4.32 -10.90 2.57
N LEU A 66 5.43 -10.25 2.20
CA LEU A 66 6.14 -10.51 0.93
C LEU A 66 6.86 -11.85 0.92
N LYS A 67 7.29 -12.35 2.08
CA LYS A 67 8.05 -13.60 2.26
C LYS A 67 7.18 -14.77 2.74
N ALA A 68 5.88 -14.57 2.84
CA ALA A 68 4.96 -15.59 3.31
C ALA A 68 4.95 -16.82 2.37
N ASP A 69 4.92 -18.00 3.00
CA ASP A 69 4.71 -19.28 2.33
C ASP A 69 3.60 -20.04 3.09
N PRO A 70 2.49 -20.44 2.44
CA PRO A 70 2.19 -20.26 1.01
C PRO A 70 1.91 -18.79 0.63
N LEU A 71 1.93 -18.52 -0.69
CA LEU A 71 1.67 -17.19 -1.23
C LEU A 71 0.29 -16.66 -0.77
N ILE A 72 0.28 -15.40 -0.34
CA ILE A 72 -0.94 -14.71 0.09
C ILE A 72 -1.80 -14.39 -1.13
N ASP A 73 -3.07 -14.80 -1.10
CA ASP A 73 -4.09 -14.35 -2.05
C ASP A 73 -4.49 -12.90 -1.73
N ASN A 74 -4.61 -12.05 -2.75
CA ASN A 74 -4.84 -10.59 -2.59
C ASN A 74 -3.73 -9.85 -1.84
N LEU A 75 -2.47 -10.18 -2.13
CA LEU A 75 -1.29 -9.54 -1.54
C LEU A 75 -1.37 -8.01 -1.58
N PHE A 76 -1.82 -7.43 -2.70
CA PHE A 76 -1.96 -5.97 -2.80
C PHE A 76 -2.87 -5.40 -1.70
N ASN A 77 -3.99 -6.06 -1.41
CA ASN A 77 -4.90 -5.58 -0.38
C ASN A 77 -4.29 -5.72 1.02
N SER A 78 -3.66 -6.86 1.32
CA SER A 78 -3.00 -7.07 2.61
C SER A 78 -1.87 -6.06 2.87
N LEU A 79 -1.10 -5.71 1.84
CA LEU A 79 -0.08 -4.67 1.92
C LEU A 79 -0.69 -3.30 2.25
N LYS A 80 -1.76 -2.89 1.55
CA LYS A 80 -2.45 -1.63 1.83
C LYS A 80 -2.95 -1.56 3.28
N GLU A 81 -3.64 -2.61 3.73
CA GLU A 81 -4.18 -2.67 5.10
C GLU A 81 -3.07 -2.57 6.14
N ARG A 82 -1.94 -3.26 5.93
CA ARG A 82 -0.79 -3.19 6.83
C ARG A 82 -0.17 -1.79 6.86
N ILE A 83 0.02 -1.16 5.71
CA ILE A 83 0.57 0.20 5.61
C ILE A 83 -0.35 1.20 6.33
N LEU A 84 -1.67 1.11 6.11
CA LEU A 84 -2.63 1.96 6.80
C LEU A 84 -2.65 1.69 8.31
N SER A 85 -2.59 0.43 8.72
CA SER A 85 -2.55 0.10 10.15
C SER A 85 -1.33 0.68 10.88
N VAL A 86 -0.18 0.81 10.19
CA VAL A 86 1.05 1.36 10.77
C VAL A 86 1.08 2.89 10.69
N TYR A 87 0.70 3.48 9.55
CA TYR A 87 0.91 4.90 9.28
C TYR A 87 -0.37 5.76 9.34
N ALA A 88 -1.55 5.18 9.13
CA ALA A 88 -2.84 5.90 9.17
C ALA A 88 -3.44 5.94 10.58
N ILE A 89 -2.65 5.67 11.62
CA ILE A 89 -3.12 5.66 13.02
C ILE A 89 -3.74 7.02 13.35
N SER A 90 -5.07 7.03 13.52
CA SER A 90 -5.77 8.16 14.10
C SER A 90 -5.21 8.44 15.51
N PRO A 91 -5.16 9.70 15.95
CA PRO A 91 -4.68 10.04 17.31
C PRO A 91 -5.39 9.24 18.41
N GLU A 92 -6.64 8.82 18.18
CA GLU A 92 -7.43 7.98 19.08
C GLU A 92 -6.92 6.54 19.22
N SER A 93 -6.42 5.91 18.15
CA SER A 93 -5.84 4.56 18.23
C SER A 93 -4.47 4.58 18.91
N ARG A 94 -3.70 5.66 18.75
CA ARG A 94 -2.43 5.87 19.47
C ARG A 94 -2.65 5.99 20.98
N LEU A 95 -3.71 6.70 21.40
CA LEU A 95 -4.12 6.80 22.80
C LEU A 95 -4.53 5.45 23.39
N ARG A 96 -5.31 4.62 22.69
CA ARG A 96 -5.73 3.30 23.18
C ARG A 96 -4.55 2.33 23.37
N THR A 97 -3.55 2.38 22.47
CA THR A 97 -2.35 1.53 22.59
C THR A 97 -1.45 1.99 23.74
N LEU A 98 -1.29 3.30 23.96
CA LEU A 98 -0.54 3.84 25.11
C LEU A 98 -1.23 3.53 26.44
N LEU A 99 -2.56 3.67 26.53
CA LEU A 99 -3.33 3.35 27.73
C LEU A 99 -3.29 1.85 28.06
N LYS A 100 -3.33 0.97 27.06
CA LYS A 100 -3.19 -0.49 27.27
C LYS A 100 -1.77 -0.89 27.68
N GLY A 101 -0.74 -0.16 27.24
CA GLY A 101 0.64 -0.39 27.67
C GLY A 101 0.95 0.07 29.10
N GLN A 102 0.18 1.03 29.65
CA GLN A 102 0.43 1.58 30.99
C GLN A 102 -0.30 0.84 32.13
N VAL A 103 -1.27 -0.03 31.82
CA VAL A 103 -2.06 -0.79 32.82
C VAL A 103 -1.40 -2.10 33.29
N LEU A 104 -0.26 -2.49 32.72
CA LEU A 104 0.49 -3.69 33.17
C LEU A 104 1.69 -3.35 34.10
N GLY A 105 1.88 -2.08 34.44
CA GLY A 105 3.03 -1.60 35.21
C GLY A 105 2.78 -1.22 36.67
N ASP A 106 1.56 -1.39 37.20
CA ASP A 106 1.27 -1.13 38.61
C ASP A 106 0.22 -2.11 39.14
N GLN A 107 0.64 -3.34 39.40
CA GLN A 107 0.06 -4.11 40.49
C GLN A 107 1.21 -4.52 41.40
N LYS A 108 1.32 -3.80 42.52
CA LYS A 108 1.94 -4.30 43.74
C LYS A 108 1.16 -5.48 44.30
#